data_AF-R7VEK5-F1
#
_entry.id   AF-R7VEK5-F1
#
_cell.length_a   1.000
_cell.length_b   1.000
_cell.length_c   1.000
_cell.angle_alpha   90.00
_cell.angle_beta   90.00
_cell.angle_gamma   90.00
#
_symmetry.space_group_name_H-M   'P 1'
#
loop_
_entity.id
_entity.type
_entity.pdbx_description
1 polymer ?
#
loop_
_entity_poly.entity_id
_entity_poly.type
_entity_poly.pdbx_seq_one_letter_code
_entity_poly.pdbx_strand_id
1 'polypeptide(L)'
;MWIILNSHLILAERGRQILKYGVPIQAPLVSYNKNHSLHYDQAKKIPSWVAEHLTAWNLKGGAERQKCNFRSDASLPEMFRSKNEDYRGSGWSRGHMAPAADHKLDQ
;
A
#
# COMPACT_ATOMS: atom_id res chain seq x y z
N MET A 1 0.15 -30.60 10.79
CA MET A 1 0.83 -30.37 9.50
C MET A 1 0.69 -28.89 9.18
N TRP A 2 1.69 -28.07 9.51
CA TRP A 2 1.65 -26.62 9.24
C TRP A 2 2.32 -26.37 7.89
N ILE A 3 1.52 -25.99 6.89
CA ILE A 3 2.03 -25.60 5.58
C ILE A 3 2.63 -24.20 5.73
N ILE A 4 3.94 -24.08 5.63
CA ILE A 4 4.62 -22.78 5.49
C ILE A 4 4.35 -22.31 4.06
N LEU A 5 3.29 -21.52 3.88
CA LEU A 5 3.06 -20.81 2.61
C LEU A 5 4.06 -19.66 2.53
N ASN A 6 4.86 -19.67 1.46
CA ASN A 6 5.86 -18.65 1.17
C ASN A 6 5.20 -17.25 1.10
N SER A 7 5.77 -16.23 1.75
CA SER A 7 5.17 -14.88 1.87
C SER A 7 4.82 -14.24 0.52
N HIS A 8 5.62 -14.52 -0.51
CA HIS A 8 5.36 -14.08 -1.89
C HIS A 8 4.06 -14.68 -2.48
N LEU A 9 3.72 -15.93 -2.15
CA LEU A 9 2.50 -16.56 -2.63
C LEU A 9 1.26 -15.94 -1.99
N ILE A 10 1.34 -15.56 -0.71
CA ILE A 10 0.25 -14.90 0.01
C ILE A 10 -0.01 -13.50 -0.59
N LEU A 11 1.04 -12.73 -0.86
CA LEU A 11 0.91 -11.40 -1.48
C LEU A 11 0.37 -11.48 -2.91
N ALA A 12 0.81 -12.47 -3.69
CA ALA A 12 0.29 -12.68 -5.05
C ALA A 12 -1.20 -13.02 -5.05
N GLU A 13 -1.67 -13.85 -4.12
CA GLU A 13 -3.09 -14.20 -4.00
C GLU A 13 -3.94 -13.01 -3.56
N ARG A 14 -3.48 -12.22 -2.58
CA ARG A 14 -4.14 -10.96 -2.22
C ARG A 14 -4.17 -9.97 -3.39
N GLY A 15 -3.07 -9.88 -4.14
CA GLY A 15 -2.99 -9.09 -5.36
C GLY A 15 -4.07 -9.44 -6.38
N ARG A 16 -4.33 -10.73 -6.61
CA ARG A 16 -5.41 -11.19 -7.51
C ARG A 16 -6.80 -10.78 -7.02
N GLN A 17 -7.05 -10.83 -5.72
CA GLN A 17 -8.33 -10.42 -5.14
C GLN A 17 -8.54 -8.90 -5.27
N ILE A 18 -7.49 -8.12 -5.02
CA ILE A 18 -7.50 -6.65 -5.15
C ILE A 18 -7.67 -6.23 -6.61
N LEU A 19 -6.97 -6.89 -7.53
CA LEU A 19 -6.95 -6.57 -8.95
C LEU A 19 -7.83 -7.53 -9.76
N LYS A 20 -8.93 -8.01 -9.17
CA LYS A 20 -9.87 -8.97 -9.80
C LYS A 20 -10.35 -8.49 -11.18
N TYR A 21 -10.51 -7.18 -11.35
CA TYR A 21 -11.00 -6.55 -12.57
C TYR A 21 -9.89 -6.04 -13.49
N GLY A 22 -8.65 -6.46 -13.26
CA GLY A 22 -7.48 -6.06 -14.03
C GLY A 22 -6.69 -4.90 -13.42
N VAL A 23 -5.57 -4.57 -14.07
CA VAL A 23 -4.72 -3.43 -13.71
C VAL A 23 -5.20 -2.17 -14.43
N PRO A 24 -5.36 -1.02 -13.75
CA PRO A 24 -5.88 0.21 -14.37
C PRO A 24 -5.08 0.67 -15.61
N ILE A 25 -3.75 0.53 -15.56
CA ILE A 25 -2.81 0.77 -16.67
C ILE A 25 -1.80 -0.37 -16.63
N GLN A 26 -1.38 -0.89 -17.79
CA GLN A 26 -0.25 -1.82 -17.88
C GLN A 26 1.02 -1.09 -17.42
N ALA A 27 1.31 -1.25 -16.15
CA ALA A 27 2.50 -0.72 -15.51
C ALA A 27 3.50 -1.86 -15.30
N PRO A 28 4.79 -1.67 -15.64
CA PRO A 28 5.79 -2.72 -15.51
C PRO A 28 6.05 -3.14 -14.06
N LEU A 29 5.73 -2.28 -13.08
CA LEU A 29 6.02 -2.49 -11.67
C LEU A 29 4.78 -2.18 -10.82
N VAL A 30 3.99 -3.22 -10.57
CA VAL A 30 2.90 -3.22 -9.58
C VAL A 30 3.44 -3.77 -8.27
N SER A 31 3.30 -3.00 -7.20
CA SER A 31 3.63 -3.43 -5.85
C SER A 31 2.43 -4.10 -5.20
N TYR A 32 2.64 -5.31 -4.66
CA TYR A 32 1.63 -6.09 -3.95
C TYR A 32 1.88 -6.01 -2.45
N ASN A 33 1.06 -5.24 -1.75
CA ASN A 33 1.05 -5.17 -0.28
C ASN A 33 -0.08 -6.05 0.27
N LYS A 34 -0.12 -6.23 1.60
CA LYS A 34 -1.06 -7.16 2.25
C LYS A 34 -2.54 -6.92 1.89
N ASN A 35 -2.94 -5.65 1.83
CA ASN A 35 -4.35 -5.27 1.61
C ASN A 35 -4.56 -4.14 0.59
N HIS A 36 -3.49 -3.67 -0.07
CA HIS A 36 -3.60 -2.75 -1.19
C HIS A 36 -2.56 -3.10 -2.25
N SER A 37 -2.81 -2.72 -3.48
CA SER A 37 -1.84 -2.79 -4.58
C SER A 37 -1.69 -1.40 -5.17
N LEU A 38 -0.50 -1.07 -5.67
CA LEU A 38 -0.27 0.24 -6.25
C LEU A 38 0.73 0.17 -7.39
N HIS A 39 0.68 1.20 -8.24
CA HIS A 39 1.77 1.54 -9.14
C HIS A 39 2.35 2.90 -8.75
N TYR A 40 3.68 2.95 -8.61
CA TYR A 40 4.40 4.14 -8.18
C TYR A 40 5.04 4.90 -9.35
N ASP A 41 4.72 6.19 -9.48
CA ASP A 41 5.38 7.10 -10.42
C ASP A 41 6.68 7.61 -9.78
N GLN A 42 7.82 7.10 -10.23
CA GLN A 42 9.13 7.49 -9.71
C GLN A 42 9.51 8.93 -10.02
N ALA A 43 8.98 9.52 -11.10
CA ALA A 43 9.26 10.90 -11.46
C ALA A 43 8.49 11.89 -10.57
N LYS A 44 7.23 11.56 -10.25
CA LYS A 44 6.39 12.38 -9.37
C LYS A 44 6.50 12.01 -7.88
N LYS A 45 7.13 10.88 -7.57
CA LYS A 45 7.28 10.32 -6.22
C LYS A 45 5.95 10.07 -5.49
N ILE A 46 4.91 9.74 -6.26
CA ILE A 46 3.55 9.47 -5.76
C ILE A 46 2.98 8.25 -6.49
N PRO A 47 1.95 7.57 -5.94
CA PRO A 47 1.26 6.53 -6.69
C PRO A 47 0.51 7.10 -7.90
N SER A 48 0.63 6.46 -9.05
CA SER A 48 -0.23 6.71 -10.22
C SER A 48 -1.64 6.18 -9.96
N TRP A 49 -1.75 5.06 -9.26
CA TRP A 49 -3.01 4.48 -8.79
C TRP A 49 -2.76 3.63 -7.55
N VAL A 50 -3.81 3.49 -6.73
CA VAL A 50 -3.88 2.56 -5.61
C VAL A 50 -5.21 1.83 -5.69
N ALA A 51 -5.18 0.52 -5.45
CA ALA A 51 -6.36 -0.34 -5.47
C ALA A 51 -6.47 -1.13 -4.17
N GLU A 52 -7.69 -1.29 -3.69
CA GLU A 52 -8.03 -1.97 -2.45
C GLU A 52 -9.26 -2.86 -2.67
N HIS A 53 -9.34 -3.95 -1.91
CA HIS A 53 -10.53 -4.79 -1.87
C HIS A 53 -11.08 -4.81 -0.45
N LEU A 54 -12.19 -4.11 -0.26
CA LEU A 54 -12.86 -3.95 1.03
C LEU A 54 -13.93 -5.01 1.23
N THR A 55 -14.04 -5.48 2.46
CA THR A 55 -15.09 -6.40 2.91
C THR A 55 -15.54 -5.94 4.31
N ALA A 56 -16.78 -6.23 4.69
CA ALA A 56 -17.24 -5.87 6.04
C ALA A 56 -16.37 -6.47 7.17
N TRP A 57 -15.64 -7.54 6.87
CA TRP A 57 -14.68 -8.17 7.77
C TRP A 57 -13.38 -7.37 7.92
N ASN A 58 -12.78 -6.90 6.82
CA ASN A 58 -11.47 -6.24 6.90
C ASN A 58 -11.49 -4.79 7.42
N LEU A 59 -12.68 -4.18 7.44
CA LEU A 59 -12.94 -2.90 8.11
C LEU A 59 -13.06 -3.02 9.63
N LYS A 60 -13.09 -4.24 10.17
CA LYS A 60 -13.18 -4.50 11.61
C LYS A 60 -11.84 -5.02 12.11
N GLY A 61 -11.44 -4.58 13.30
CA GLY A 61 -10.21 -5.05 13.95
C GLY A 61 -9.56 -4.00 14.85
N GLY A 62 -8.47 -4.40 15.48
CA GLY A 62 -7.81 -3.65 16.55
C GLY A 62 -6.70 -2.71 16.09
N ALA A 63 -6.36 -2.63 14.80
CA ALA A 63 -5.27 -1.78 14.34
C ALA A 63 -5.57 -0.29 14.62
N GLU A 64 -4.62 0.43 15.22
CA GLU A 64 -4.77 1.81 15.64
C GLU A 64 -3.90 2.72 14.78
N ARG A 65 -4.53 3.66 14.06
CA ARG A 65 -3.83 4.65 13.22
C ARG A 65 -2.78 5.45 14.00
N GLN A 66 -3.01 5.71 15.28
CA GLN A 66 -2.13 6.51 16.13
C GLN A 66 -0.79 5.83 16.41
N LYS A 67 -0.71 4.50 16.28
CA LYS A 67 0.53 3.72 16.41
C LYS A 67 1.32 3.66 15.11
N CYS A 68 0.75 4.11 14.00
CA CYS A 68 1.40 4.16 12.69
C CYS A 68 2.14 5.49 12.51
N ASN A 69 3.29 5.43 11.84
CA ASN A 69 4.09 6.60 11.49
C ASN A 69 4.32 6.65 9.98
N PHE A 70 4.28 7.84 9.40
CA PHE A 70 4.72 8.04 8.02
C PHE A 70 6.22 7.74 7.89
N ARG A 71 6.56 6.83 6.98
CA ARG A 71 7.93 6.40 6.67
C ARG A 71 8.10 6.33 5.16
N SER A 72 9.31 6.58 4.69
CA SER A 72 9.65 6.34 3.29
C SER A 72 9.68 4.83 3.02
N ASP A 73 9.27 4.45 1.80
CA ASP A 73 9.30 3.05 1.39
C ASP A 73 10.74 2.61 1.09
N ALA A 74 11.28 1.75 1.95
CA ALA A 74 12.64 1.25 1.84
C ALA A 74 12.87 0.30 0.65
N SER A 75 11.80 -0.18 -0.01
CA SER A 75 11.92 -1.06 -1.18
C SER A 75 12.29 -0.30 -2.46
N LEU A 76 12.04 1.01 -2.52
CA LEU A 76 12.40 1.86 -3.67
C LEU A 76 13.85 2.34 -3.56
N PRO A 77 14.56 2.63 -4.66
CA PRO A 77 15.85 3.34 -4.59
C PRO A 77 15.69 4.74 -3.97
N GLU A 78 16.68 5.18 -3.17
CA GLU A 78 16.57 6.42 -2.39
C GLU A 78 16.23 7.66 -3.23
N MET A 79 16.80 7.77 -4.43
CA MET A 79 16.56 8.88 -5.35
C MET A 79 15.09 9.05 -5.73
N PHE A 80 14.31 7.96 -5.73
CA PHE A 80 12.91 7.95 -6.13
C PHE A 80 11.93 7.98 -4.94
N ARG A 81 12.42 7.95 -3.69
CA ARG A 81 11.53 8.00 -2.52
C ARG A 81 11.06 9.44 -2.27
N SER A 82 9.78 9.58 -1.92
CA SER A 82 9.30 10.72 -1.15
C SER A 82 9.72 10.58 0.32
N LYS A 83 10.20 11.68 0.91
CA LYS A 83 10.65 11.73 2.30
C LYS A 83 9.73 12.63 3.13
N ASN A 84 9.81 12.53 4.46
CA ASN A 84 8.98 13.35 5.35
C ASN A 84 9.32 14.84 5.22
N GLU A 85 10.56 15.15 4.88
CA GLU A 85 11.10 16.48 4.65
C GLU A 85 10.44 17.16 3.45
N ASP A 86 10.04 16.40 2.41
CA ASP A 86 9.36 16.95 1.23
C ASP A 86 8.00 17.57 1.58
N TYR A 87 7.34 17.07 2.64
CA TYR A 87 6.03 17.54 3.08
C TYR A 87 6.12 18.53 4.23
N ARG A 88 7.16 18.45 5.07
CA ARG A 88 7.29 19.28 6.26
C ARG A 88 7.49 20.75 5.87
N GLY A 89 6.55 21.61 6.28
CA GLY A 89 6.61 23.04 5.98
C GLY A 89 6.19 23.41 4.54
N SER A 90 5.74 22.44 3.74
CA SER A 90 5.32 22.67 2.34
C SER A 90 3.95 23.35 2.19
N GLY A 91 3.15 23.40 3.26
CA GLY A 91 1.73 23.76 3.20
C GLY A 91 0.79 22.60 2.84
N TRP A 92 1.33 21.42 2.51
CA TRP A 92 0.56 20.24 2.11
C TRP A 92 0.61 19.13 3.16
N SER A 93 -0.49 18.36 3.26
CA SER A 93 -0.58 17.18 4.11
C SER A 93 -0.12 15.90 3.38
N ARG A 94 0.33 14.90 4.13
CA ARG A 94 0.57 13.53 3.62
C ARG A 94 -0.75 12.76 3.54
N GLY A 95 -1.45 12.91 2.42
CA GLY A 95 -2.73 12.26 2.16
C GLY A 95 -2.58 10.77 1.84
N HIS A 96 -3.40 9.91 2.47
CA HIS A 96 -3.45 8.49 2.12
C HIS A 96 -4.32 8.29 0.89
N MET A 97 -3.86 7.45 -0.04
CA MET A 97 -4.69 6.94 -1.14
C MET A 97 -5.40 5.62 -0.76
N ALA A 98 -4.73 4.81 0.07
CA ALA A 98 -5.29 3.66 0.79
C ALA A 98 -5.48 4.06 2.27
N PRO A 99 -6.70 4.41 2.72
CA PRO A 99 -6.93 4.96 4.07
C PRO A 99 -6.60 3.95 5.16
N ALA A 100 -5.90 4.38 6.23
CA ALA A 100 -5.61 3.51 7.37
C ALA A 100 -6.86 2.89 8.04
N ALA A 101 -8.02 3.55 7.91
CA ALA A 101 -9.29 3.04 8.44
C ALA A 101 -9.79 1.77 7.71
N ASP A 102 -9.28 1.49 6.51
CA ASP A 102 -9.68 0.35 5.70
C ASP A 102 -8.86 -0.92 6.02
N HIS A 103 -7.81 -0.79 6.85
CA HIS A 103 -6.87 -1.85 7.21
C HIS A 103 -6.89 -2.15 8.70
N LYS A 104 -8.02 -2.62 9.23
CA LYS A 104 -8.18 -2.77 10.69
C LYS A 104 -7.70 -4.10 11.26
N LEU A 105 -7.49 -5.09 10.41
CA LEU A 105 -7.08 -6.46 10.79
C LEU A 105 -5.59 -6.60 11.15
N ASP A 106 -4.74 -5.69 10.68
CA ASP A 106 -3.28 -5.76 10.81
C ASP A 106 -2.72 -4.35 11.07
N GLN A 107 -1.72 -4.22 11.94
CA GLN A 107 -1.24 -2.95 12.51
C GLN A 107 -0.12 -2.28 11.71
#